data_AF-A0A1A0VUL9-F1
#
_entry.id   AF-A0A1A0VUL9-F1
#
_cell.length_a   1.000
_cell.length_b   1.000
_cell.length_c   1.000
_cell.angle_alpha   90.00
_cell.angle_beta   90.00
_cell.angle_gamma   90.00
#
_symmetry.space_group_name_H-M   'P 1'
#
loop_
_entity.id
_entity.type
_entity.pdbx_description
1 polymer ?
#
loop_
_entity_poly.entity_id
_entity_poly.type
_entity_poly.pdbx_seq_one_letter_code
_entity_poly.pdbx_strand_id
1 'polypeptide(L)'
;MSDETGEMEEVPLGLATLRGDEMMQTPIGGIRLIDNYFDDEASQRLFDEMDYQRARQAYIWAMPLVSITAWRNNQGNAFGVEDETDFVVLESLTEKRGIVTGNLTTPYIFNFISLEDGPLQITYPPGKTAGGVLDFWQRPVFDLGLTGPDNGGGATYIVVGPDND
;
A
#
# COMPACT_ATOMS: atom_id res chain seq x y z
N MET A 1 -45.39 6.99 31.68
CA MET A 1 -45.17 5.85 30.77
C MET A 1 -44.00 5.10 31.34
N SER A 2 -44.25 3.85 31.71
CA SER A 2 -43.34 2.99 32.45
C SER A 2 -42.08 2.69 31.65
N ASP A 3 -40.93 2.88 32.28
CA ASP A 3 -39.68 2.20 31.96
C ASP A 3 -39.95 0.69 31.96
N GLU A 4 -40.03 0.09 30.78
CA GLU A 4 -39.83 -1.35 30.60
C GLU A 4 -38.44 -1.55 30.00
N THR A 5 -37.40 -1.30 30.79
CA THR A 5 -36.07 -1.86 30.56
C THR A 5 -36.08 -3.36 30.92
N GLY A 6 -36.92 -4.14 30.24
CA GLY A 6 -36.75 -5.59 30.20
C GLY A 6 -35.50 -5.88 29.37
N GLU A 7 -34.57 -6.66 29.91
CA GLU A 7 -33.44 -7.16 29.13
C GLU A 7 -34.00 -7.93 27.93
N MET A 8 -33.79 -7.40 26.71
CA MET A 8 -34.19 -8.09 25.49
C MET A 8 -33.36 -9.36 25.36
N GLU A 9 -34.01 -10.49 25.06
CA GLU A 9 -33.31 -11.75 24.84
C GLU A 9 -32.32 -11.61 23.68
N GLU A 10 -31.06 -11.94 23.93
CA GLU A 10 -30.02 -11.86 22.92
C GLU A 10 -30.13 -13.04 21.93
N VAL A 11 -30.23 -12.73 20.64
CA VAL A 11 -30.35 -13.72 19.56
C VAL A 11 -29.01 -13.84 18.83
N PRO A 12 -28.48 -15.05 18.57
CA PRO A 12 -27.31 -15.22 17.73
C PRO A 12 -27.51 -14.61 16.33
N LEU A 13 -26.52 -13.90 15.78
CA LEU A 13 -26.64 -13.23 14.46
C LEU A 13 -27.18 -14.14 13.35
N GLY A 14 -26.82 -15.43 13.32
CA GLY A 14 -27.28 -16.38 12.32
C GLY A 14 -28.78 -16.75 12.41
N LEU A 15 -29.45 -16.37 13.51
CA LEU A 15 -30.87 -16.58 13.74
C LEU A 15 -31.66 -15.25 13.77
N ALA A 16 -30.98 -14.12 13.60
CA ALA A 16 -31.60 -12.81 13.67
C ALA A 16 -32.62 -12.61 12.54
N THR A 17 -33.76 -12.01 12.87
CA THR A 17 -34.84 -11.76 11.89
C THR A 17 -34.76 -10.37 11.25
N LEU A 18 -34.02 -9.46 11.87
CA LEU A 18 -33.88 -8.04 11.48
C LEU A 18 -35.23 -7.31 11.44
N ARG A 19 -36.11 -7.64 12.39
CA ARG A 19 -37.47 -7.08 12.46
C ARG A 19 -37.89 -6.72 13.88
N GLY A 20 -38.60 -5.61 14.00
CA GLY A 20 -39.12 -5.09 15.27
C GLY A 20 -38.00 -4.77 16.25
N ASP A 21 -38.20 -5.19 17.49
CA ASP A 21 -37.22 -5.09 18.56
C ASP A 21 -36.42 -6.38 18.66
N GLU A 22 -35.10 -6.30 18.54
CA GLU A 22 -34.21 -7.46 18.56
C GLU A 22 -32.84 -7.06 19.11
N MET A 23 -32.22 -7.92 19.93
CA MET A 23 -30.82 -7.75 20.34
C MET A 23 -29.99 -8.86 19.68
N MET A 24 -29.09 -8.50 18.77
CA MET A 24 -28.28 -9.47 18.03
C MET A 24 -26.89 -9.61 18.63
N GLN A 25 -26.45 -10.84 18.89
CA GLN A 25 -25.08 -11.14 19.27
C GLN A 25 -24.17 -11.16 18.05
N THR A 26 -23.20 -10.25 18.02
CA THR A 26 -22.19 -10.19 16.95
C THR A 26 -20.78 -10.18 17.53
N PRO A 27 -19.74 -10.50 16.73
CA PRO A 27 -18.35 -10.40 17.18
C PRO A 27 -17.91 -9.00 17.63
N ILE A 28 -18.65 -7.95 17.24
CA ILE A 28 -18.38 -6.56 17.61
C ILE A 28 -19.19 -6.10 18.82
N GLY A 29 -19.99 -6.99 19.42
CA GLY A 29 -20.90 -6.73 20.53
C GLY A 29 -22.37 -6.86 20.16
N GLY A 30 -23.26 -6.54 21.10
CA GLY A 30 -24.69 -6.51 20.85
C GLY A 30 -25.08 -5.42 19.86
N ILE A 31 -25.91 -5.76 18.87
CA ILE A 31 -26.51 -4.80 17.94
C ILE A 31 -28.01 -4.77 18.20
N ARG A 32 -28.47 -3.63 18.72
CA ARG A 32 -29.87 -3.42 19.09
C ARG A 32 -30.67 -2.86 17.93
N LEU A 33 -31.84 -3.46 17.70
CA LEU A 33 -32.90 -2.98 16.84
C LEU A 33 -34.08 -2.55 17.71
N ILE A 34 -34.66 -1.39 17.42
CA ILE A 34 -35.88 -0.84 18.03
C ILE A 34 -36.82 -0.44 16.87
N ASP A 35 -38.00 -1.04 16.80
CA ASP A 35 -38.99 -0.80 15.75
C ASP A 35 -38.42 -0.88 14.31
N ASN A 36 -37.47 -1.80 14.07
CA ASN A 36 -36.71 -1.96 12.82
C ASN A 36 -35.61 -0.91 12.55
N TYR A 37 -35.23 -0.09 13.53
CA TYR A 37 -34.12 0.86 13.42
C TYR A 37 -33.01 0.53 14.41
N PHE A 38 -31.77 0.80 14.04
CA PHE A 38 -30.66 0.75 15.00
C PHE A 38 -30.75 1.94 15.95
N ASP A 39 -30.50 1.72 17.23
CA ASP A 39 -30.27 2.84 18.15
C ASP A 39 -28.91 3.51 17.87
N ASP A 40 -28.65 4.61 18.57
CA ASP A 40 -27.44 5.40 18.35
C ASP A 40 -26.16 4.60 18.67
N GLU A 41 -26.19 3.74 19.70
CA GLU A 41 -25.03 2.92 20.08
C GLU A 41 -24.75 1.83 19.03
N ALA A 42 -25.77 1.11 18.60
CA ALA A 42 -25.66 0.10 17.55
C ALA A 42 -25.21 0.73 16.23
N SER A 43 -25.77 1.88 15.87
CA SER A 43 -25.36 2.64 14.67
C SER A 43 -23.89 3.01 14.73
N GLN A 44 -23.43 3.61 15.83
CA GLN A 44 -22.03 3.99 16.01
C GLN A 44 -21.10 2.76 15.91
N ARG A 45 -21.46 1.66 16.58
CA ARG A 45 -20.68 0.42 16.57
C ARG A 45 -20.55 -0.18 15.16
N LEU A 46 -21.61 -0.12 14.35
CA LEU A 46 -21.58 -0.57 12.95
C LEU A 46 -20.68 0.32 12.08
N PHE A 47 -20.74 1.64 12.26
CA PHE A 47 -19.86 2.58 11.53
C PHE A 47 -18.39 2.39 11.95
N ASP A 48 -18.12 2.24 13.25
CA ASP A 48 -16.77 1.99 13.78
C ASP A 48 -16.20 0.67 13.23
N GLU A 49 -16.99 -0.40 13.21
CA GLU A 49 -16.55 -1.67 12.63
C GLU A 49 -16.30 -1.55 11.12
N MET A 50 -17.17 -0.83 10.40
CA MET A 50 -16.99 -0.62 8.97
C MET A 50 -15.68 0.13 8.67
N ASP A 51 -15.36 1.17 9.43
CA ASP A 51 -14.12 1.92 9.29
C ASP A 51 -12.91 1.07 9.69
N TYR A 52 -13.02 0.29 10.76
CA TYR A 52 -11.98 -0.64 11.18
C TYR A 52 -11.67 -1.70 10.12
N GLN A 53 -12.69 -2.34 9.54
CA GLN A 53 -12.51 -3.32 8.47
C GLN A 53 -11.86 -2.69 7.24
N ARG A 54 -12.33 -1.51 6.83
CA ARG A 54 -11.77 -0.77 5.69
C ARG A 54 -10.32 -0.37 5.94
N ALA A 55 -9.99 0.13 7.12
CA ALA A 55 -8.62 0.49 7.48
C ALA A 55 -7.67 -0.71 7.41
N ARG A 56 -8.11 -1.88 7.89
CA ARG A 56 -7.33 -3.12 7.82
C ARG A 56 -7.09 -3.58 6.39
N GLN A 57 -8.12 -3.56 5.55
CA GLN A 57 -7.98 -3.93 4.15
C GLN A 57 -7.11 -2.92 3.39
N ALA A 58 -7.26 -1.63 3.64
CA ALA A 58 -6.42 -0.58 3.06
C ALA A 58 -4.95 -0.75 3.45
N TYR A 59 -4.64 -1.12 4.70
CA TYR A 59 -3.27 -1.40 5.14
C TYR A 59 -2.63 -2.56 4.35
N ILE A 60 -3.35 -3.67 4.17
CA ILE A 60 -2.85 -4.83 3.42
C ILE A 60 -2.67 -4.46 1.94
N TRP A 61 -3.68 -3.82 1.36
CA TRP A 61 -3.67 -3.39 -0.04
C TRP A 61 -2.51 -2.43 -0.33
N ALA A 62 -2.27 -1.45 0.55
CA ALA A 62 -1.24 -0.42 0.38
C ALA A 62 0.19 -0.88 0.73
N MET A 63 0.39 -2.14 1.14
CA MET A 63 1.70 -2.63 1.61
C MET A 63 2.86 -2.38 0.64
N PRO A 64 2.74 -2.62 -0.69
CA PRO A 64 3.82 -2.33 -1.64
C PRO A 64 4.17 -0.84 -1.70
N LEU A 65 3.14 0.01 -1.73
CA LEU A 65 3.27 1.46 -1.83
C LEU A 65 3.91 2.06 -0.58
N VAL A 66 3.49 1.61 0.61
CA VAL A 66 4.07 2.03 1.89
C VAL A 66 5.55 1.65 1.96
N SER A 67 5.90 0.42 1.54
CA SER A 67 7.29 -0.06 1.53
C SER A 67 8.19 0.83 0.67
N ILE A 68 7.79 1.10 -0.57
CA ILE A 68 8.57 1.92 -1.51
C ILE A 68 8.61 3.39 -1.09
N THR A 69 7.51 3.94 -0.59
CA THR A 69 7.50 5.33 -0.10
C THR A 69 8.41 5.50 1.11
N ALA A 70 8.38 4.54 2.04
CA ALA A 70 9.28 4.53 3.19
C ALA A 70 10.73 4.42 2.74
N TRP A 71 11.05 3.54 1.79
CA TRP A 71 12.41 3.43 1.26
C TRP A 71 12.84 4.73 0.58
N ARG A 72 12.08 5.27 -0.38
CA ARG A 72 12.38 6.54 -1.06
C ARG A 72 12.74 7.64 -0.05
N ASN A 73 11.87 7.87 0.94
CA ASN A 73 12.06 8.95 1.90
C ASN A 73 13.30 8.71 2.79
N ASN A 74 13.50 7.48 3.29
CA ASN A 74 14.65 7.17 4.14
C ASN A 74 15.97 7.19 3.37
N GLN A 75 15.98 6.70 2.12
CA GLN A 75 17.16 6.78 1.25
C GLN A 75 17.50 8.23 0.95
N GLY A 76 16.52 9.05 0.56
CA GLY A 76 16.74 10.46 0.30
C GLY A 76 17.38 11.19 1.48
N ASN A 77 16.81 10.99 2.68
CA ASN A 77 17.32 11.58 3.91
C ASN A 77 18.72 11.06 4.30
N ALA A 78 18.99 9.77 4.11
CA ALA A 78 20.24 9.14 4.53
C ALA A 78 21.42 9.48 3.63
N PHE A 79 21.17 9.69 2.33
CA PHE A 79 22.19 9.86 1.31
C PHE A 79 22.23 11.27 0.69
N GLY A 80 21.35 12.18 1.12
CA GLY A 80 21.34 13.57 0.67
C GLY A 80 20.97 13.71 -0.81
N VAL A 81 19.94 12.98 -1.24
CA VAL A 81 19.36 13.13 -2.59
C VAL A 81 18.71 14.52 -2.67
N GLU A 82 19.16 15.35 -3.61
CA GLU A 82 18.67 16.73 -3.77
C GLU A 82 17.84 16.88 -5.04
N ASP A 83 18.25 16.22 -6.13
CA ASP A 83 17.56 16.24 -7.41
C ASP A 83 16.74 14.96 -7.66
N GLU A 84 15.61 15.08 -8.36
CA GLU A 84 14.73 13.92 -8.63
C GLU A 84 15.40 12.83 -9.48
N THR A 85 16.42 13.19 -10.25
CA THR A 85 17.19 12.28 -11.11
C THR A 85 18.44 11.72 -10.44
N ASP A 86 18.68 12.06 -9.17
CA ASP A 86 19.84 11.54 -8.44
C ASP A 86 19.72 10.04 -8.19
N PHE A 87 20.81 9.32 -8.49
CA PHE A 87 20.93 7.91 -8.16
C PHE A 87 21.68 7.74 -6.84
N VAL A 88 21.24 6.77 -6.05
CA VAL A 88 22.01 6.28 -4.90
C VAL A 88 22.65 4.95 -5.26
N VAL A 89 23.97 4.89 -5.09
CA VAL A 89 24.79 3.68 -5.27
C VAL A 89 25.05 3.05 -3.91
N LEU A 90 24.79 1.75 -3.77
CA LEU A 90 24.87 1.02 -2.50
C LEU A 90 25.75 -0.22 -2.67
N GLU A 91 26.89 -0.25 -1.98
CA GLU A 91 27.91 -1.30 -2.16
C GLU A 91 28.14 -2.13 -0.89
N SER A 92 28.14 -1.46 0.26
CA SER A 92 28.47 -2.05 1.56
C SER A 92 27.25 -2.57 2.31
N LEU A 93 27.49 -3.43 3.32
CA LEU A 93 26.45 -3.84 4.26
C LEU A 93 25.80 -2.64 4.95
N THR A 94 26.59 -1.63 5.34
CA THR A 94 26.06 -0.44 6.05
C THR A 94 25.07 0.33 5.21
N GLU A 95 25.33 0.44 3.91
CA GLU A 95 24.45 1.13 2.95
C GLU A 95 23.22 0.29 2.64
N LYS A 96 23.36 -1.04 2.57
CA LYS A 96 22.29 -1.95 2.12
C LYS A 96 21.41 -2.49 3.25
N ARG A 97 21.80 -2.36 4.52
CA ARG A 97 21.08 -2.95 5.67
C ARG A 97 19.64 -2.45 5.86
N GLY A 98 19.29 -1.30 5.27
CA GLY A 98 17.93 -0.76 5.28
C GLY A 98 17.01 -1.40 4.23
N ILE A 99 17.56 -2.15 3.28
CA ILE A 99 16.81 -2.77 2.19
C ILE A 99 16.25 -4.10 2.65
N VAL A 100 14.94 -4.27 2.55
CA VAL A 100 14.26 -5.53 2.84
C VAL A 100 14.83 -6.62 1.95
N THR A 101 15.35 -7.69 2.56
CA THR A 101 15.89 -8.88 1.86
C THR A 101 17.01 -8.59 0.83
N GLY A 102 17.78 -7.52 1.03
CA GLY A 102 18.89 -7.20 0.13
C GLY A 102 19.96 -8.30 0.06
N ASN A 103 20.45 -8.62 -1.15
CA ASN A 103 21.64 -9.45 -1.31
C ASN A 103 22.90 -8.62 -1.01
N LEU A 104 24.00 -9.23 -0.55
CA LEU A 104 25.23 -8.50 -0.23
C LEU A 104 26.34 -8.64 -1.28
N THR A 105 26.07 -9.33 -2.38
CA THR A 105 27.09 -9.66 -3.38
C THR A 105 27.13 -8.68 -4.55
N THR A 106 25.99 -8.08 -4.90
CA THR A 106 25.87 -7.22 -6.09
C THR A 106 25.65 -5.78 -5.66
N PRO A 107 26.46 -4.80 -6.11
CA PRO A 107 26.16 -3.38 -5.90
C PRO A 107 24.79 -3.00 -6.47
N TYR A 108 24.09 -2.07 -5.82
CA TYR A 108 22.79 -1.58 -6.28
C TYR A 108 22.84 -0.11 -6.68
N ILE A 109 21.98 0.25 -7.63
CA ILE A 109 21.74 1.62 -8.06
C ILE A 109 20.23 1.82 -8.05
N PHE A 110 19.75 2.78 -7.26
CA PHE A 110 18.32 3.09 -7.14
C PHE A 110 18.07 4.58 -7.32
N ASN A 111 16.97 4.88 -8.01
CA ASN A 111 16.36 6.19 -8.08
C ASN A 111 14.84 6.02 -7.91
N PHE A 112 14.20 7.05 -7.38
CA PHE A 112 12.75 7.13 -7.20
C PHE A 112 12.30 8.48 -7.73
N ILE A 113 11.45 8.47 -8.74
CA ILE A 113 11.10 9.68 -9.50
C ILE A 113 9.59 9.74 -9.76
N SER A 114 9.06 10.96 -9.81
CA SER A 114 7.70 11.26 -10.28
C SER A 114 7.74 11.59 -11.77
N LEU A 115 6.75 11.12 -12.52
CA LEU A 115 6.57 11.48 -13.94
C LEU A 115 5.52 12.59 -14.13
N GLU A 116 5.10 13.25 -13.04
CA GLU A 116 4.11 14.33 -13.07
C GLU A 116 4.58 15.51 -13.94
N ASP A 117 5.86 15.87 -13.85
CA ASP A 117 6.45 16.97 -14.62
C ASP A 117 6.83 16.59 -16.06
N GLY A 118 6.66 15.32 -16.43
CA GLY A 118 6.81 14.84 -17.80
C GLY A 118 7.60 13.53 -17.96
N PRO A 119 7.91 13.17 -19.22
CA PRO A 119 8.63 11.94 -19.53
C PRO A 119 10.06 11.95 -19.01
N LEU A 120 10.52 10.79 -18.54
CA LEU A 120 11.90 10.56 -18.14
C LEU A 120 12.69 9.92 -19.29
N GLN A 121 13.86 10.49 -19.61
CA GLN A 121 14.86 9.82 -20.44
C GLN A 121 15.91 9.13 -19.55
N ILE A 122 16.12 7.84 -19.76
CA ILE A 122 17.18 7.06 -19.12
C ILE A 122 18.23 6.71 -20.17
N THR A 123 19.45 7.24 -20.01
CA THR A 123 20.62 6.79 -20.77
C THR A 123 21.27 5.62 -20.03
N TYR A 124 21.01 4.41 -20.49
CA TYR A 124 21.48 3.17 -19.87
C TYR A 124 22.76 2.69 -20.56
N PRO A 125 23.91 2.61 -19.86
CA PRO A 125 25.17 2.22 -20.48
C PRO A 125 25.24 0.71 -20.76
N PRO A 126 26.09 0.28 -21.71
CA PRO A 126 26.40 -1.14 -21.89
C PRO A 126 27.01 -1.75 -20.63
N GLY A 127 26.62 -2.98 -20.28
CA GLY A 127 27.10 -3.64 -19.07
C GLY A 127 26.38 -4.94 -18.72
N LYS A 128 26.99 -5.69 -17.79
CA LYS A 128 26.41 -6.92 -17.22
C LYS A 128 25.57 -6.59 -15.99
N THR A 129 24.50 -5.84 -16.19
CA THR A 129 23.57 -5.43 -15.15
C THR A 129 22.24 -6.16 -15.29
N ALA A 130 21.46 -6.20 -14.21
CA ALA A 130 20.09 -6.65 -14.19
C ALA A 130 19.27 -5.69 -13.34
N GLY A 131 18.15 -5.22 -13.85
CA GLY A 131 17.26 -4.29 -13.16
C GLY A 131 15.97 -4.10 -13.94
N GLY A 132 15.21 -3.07 -13.59
CA GLY A 132 13.98 -2.73 -14.27
C GLY A 132 13.40 -1.41 -13.79
N VAL A 133 12.41 -0.93 -14.52
CA VAL A 133 11.54 0.17 -14.11
C VAL A 133 10.25 -0.43 -13.57
N LEU A 134 9.94 -0.09 -12.33
CA LEU A 134 8.72 -0.50 -11.65
C LEU A 134 7.91 0.75 -11.30
N ASP A 135 6.59 0.62 -11.22
CA ASP A 135 5.78 1.66 -10.59
C ASP A 135 5.85 1.58 -9.05
N PHE A 136 5.25 2.56 -8.37
CA PHE A 136 5.25 2.62 -6.91
C PHE A 136 4.41 1.51 -6.23
N TRP A 137 3.60 0.78 -7.00
CA TRP A 137 2.93 -0.44 -6.56
C TRP A 137 3.82 -1.69 -6.72
N GLN A 138 5.08 -1.50 -7.10
CA GLN A 138 6.07 -2.54 -7.40
C GLN A 138 5.67 -3.46 -8.56
N ARG A 139 4.86 -2.98 -9.50
CA ARG A 139 4.56 -3.72 -10.73
C ARG A 139 5.66 -3.44 -11.76
N PRO A 140 6.20 -4.47 -12.44
CA PRO A 140 7.20 -4.27 -13.47
C PRO A 140 6.58 -3.58 -14.69
N VAL A 141 7.24 -2.53 -15.18
CA VAL A 141 6.92 -1.87 -16.46
C VAL A 141 7.77 -2.47 -17.56
N PHE A 142 9.10 -2.49 -17.38
CA PHE A 142 10.04 -3.18 -18.27
C PHE A 142 11.39 -3.46 -17.58
N ASP A 143 12.12 -4.44 -18.11
CA ASP A 143 13.44 -4.83 -17.62
C ASP A 143 14.58 -3.99 -18.25
N LEU A 144 15.71 -3.90 -17.56
CA LEU A 144 16.93 -3.19 -17.97
C LEU A 144 18.15 -4.13 -17.94
N GLY A 145 19.10 -3.91 -18.83
CA GLY A 145 20.36 -4.65 -18.89
C GLY A 145 20.21 -6.00 -19.59
N LEU A 146 20.81 -7.05 -19.02
CA LEU A 146 20.88 -8.37 -19.64
C LEU A 146 19.52 -9.01 -19.95
N THR A 147 18.50 -8.72 -19.14
CA THR A 147 17.13 -9.23 -19.32
C THR A 147 16.22 -8.22 -20.03
N GLY A 148 16.67 -6.99 -20.21
CA GLY A 148 15.93 -5.93 -20.89
C GLY A 148 16.08 -5.97 -22.41
N PRO A 149 15.34 -5.09 -23.12
CA PRO A 149 15.46 -4.96 -24.58
C PRO A 149 16.87 -4.62 -25.06
N ASP A 150 17.68 -3.95 -24.23
CA ASP A 150 19.07 -3.62 -24.56
C ASP A 150 20.02 -4.83 -24.55
N ASN A 151 19.64 -5.96 -23.94
CA ASN A 151 20.46 -7.18 -23.83
C ASN A 151 21.89 -6.92 -23.29
N GLY A 152 22.07 -5.92 -22.43
CA GLY A 152 23.37 -5.48 -21.89
C GLY A 152 24.21 -4.63 -22.84
N GLY A 153 23.69 -4.31 -24.03
CA GLY A 153 24.32 -3.44 -25.01
C GLY A 153 24.16 -1.95 -24.74
N GLY A 154 23.36 -1.58 -23.74
CA GLY A 154 22.98 -0.20 -23.45
C GLY A 154 21.90 0.32 -24.39
N ALA A 155 21.14 1.31 -23.94
CA ALA A 155 20.05 1.92 -24.71
C ALA A 155 19.69 3.30 -24.15
N THR A 156 18.89 4.03 -24.92
CA THR A 156 18.12 5.16 -24.40
C THR A 156 16.68 4.73 -24.25
N TYR A 157 16.16 4.82 -23.04
CA TYR A 157 14.76 4.53 -22.72
C TYR A 157 14.01 5.84 -22.48
N ILE A 158 12.78 5.93 -22.96
CA ILE A 158 11.86 7.02 -22.64
C ILE A 158 10.70 6.42 -21.85
N VAL A 159 10.55 6.84 -20.61
CA VAL A 159 9.45 6.43 -19.72
C VAL A 159 8.44 7.56 -19.69
N VAL A 160 7.22 7.26 -20.13
CA VAL A 160 6.12 8.22 -20.18
C VAL A 160 5.17 7.92 -19.03
N GLY A 161 4.71 8.95 -18.33
CA GLY A 161 3.68 8.82 -17.31
C GLY A 161 2.36 8.30 -17.90
N PRO A 162 1.40 7.90 -17.05
CA PRO A 162 0.06 7.60 -17.53
C PRO A 162 -0.53 8.83 -18.22
N ASP A 163 -1.27 8.61 -19.32
CA ASP A 163 -2.03 9.69 -19.95
C ASP A 163 -3.05 10.24 -18.94
N ASN A 164 -3.23 11.56 -18.93
CA ASN A 164 -4.42 12.15 -18.31
C ASN A 164 -5.60 11.87 -19.25
N ASP A 165 -6.63 11.18 -18.76
CA ASP A 165 -7.93 11.10 -19.45
C ASP A 165 -8.52 12.51 -19.69
#